data_AF-A0A3D5ZH60-F1
#
_entry.id   AF-A0A3D5ZH60-F1
#
_cell.length_a   1.000
_cell.length_b   1.000
_cell.length_c   1.000
_cell.angle_alpha   90.00
_cell.angle_beta   90.00
_cell.angle_gamma   90.00
#
_symmetry.space_group_name_H-M   'P 1'
#
loop_
_entity.id
_entity.type
_entity.pdbx_description
1 polymer ?
#
loop_
_entity_poly.entity_id
_entity_poly.type
_entity_poly.pdbx_seq_one_letter_code
_entity_poly.pdbx_strand_id
1 'polypeptide(L)' 'VRGEDVFVIQSTSFPANDHLMEMLICIDALKRASAKRITAVIPYFG' A
#
# COMPACT_ATOMS: atom_id res chain seq x y z
N VAL A 1 -1.88 -12.44 6.48
CA VAL A 1 -0.81 -11.90 5.60
C VAL A 1 0.58 -12.41 5.96
N ARG A 2 0.82 -12.98 7.16
CA ARG A 2 2.13 -13.52 7.52
C ARG A 2 2.60 -14.56 6.50
N GLY A 3 3.76 -14.32 5.89
CA GLY A 3 4.34 -15.22 4.87
C GLY A 3 3.72 -15.11 3.48
N GLU A 4 2.68 -14.30 3.29
CA GLU A 4 1.96 -14.15 2.02
C GLU A 4 2.54 -13.04 1.14
N ASP A 5 2.28 -13.14 -0.17
CA ASP A 5 2.51 -12.08 -1.13
C ASP A 5 1.25 -11.22 -1.26
N VAL A 6 1.35 -9.94 -0.90
CA VAL A 6 0.21 -9.02 -0.79
C VAL A 6 0.30 -7.92 -1.84
N PHE A 7 -0.83 -7.56 -2.43
CA PHE A 7 -0.95 -6.47 -3.39
C PHE A 7 -1.85 -5.37 -2.80
N VAL A 8 -1.33 -4.14 -2.73
CA VAL A 8 -2.07 -2.95 -2.29
C VAL A 8 -2.40 -2.13 -3.53
N ILE A 9 -3.69 -1.97 -3.83
CA ILE A 9 -4.16 -1.26 -5.03
C ILE A 9 -4.72 0.09 -4.59
N GLN A 10 -4.00 1.18 -4.88
CA GLN A 10 -4.43 2.53 -4.54
C GLN A 10 -3.83 3.53 -5.54
N SER A 11 -4.65 4.42 -6.09
CA SER A 11 -4.19 5.57 -6.87
C SER A 11 -3.82 6.74 -5.94
N THR A 12 -2.95 7.64 -6.40
CA THR A 12 -2.60 8.87 -5.67
C THR A 12 -3.30 10.11 -6.22
N SER A 13 -4.50 9.96 -6.79
CA SER A 13 -5.29 11.10 -7.31
C SER A 13 -5.71 12.05 -6.21
N PHE A 14 -6.18 13.25 -6.56
CA PHE A 14 -6.64 14.25 -5.59
C PHE A 14 -7.70 13.66 -4.62
N PRO A 15 -7.55 13.82 -3.29
CA PRO A 15 -6.44 14.46 -2.56
C PRO A 15 -5.21 13.54 -2.45
N ALA A 16 -4.11 13.90 -3.15
CA ALA A 16 -2.96 13.03 -3.33
C ALA A 16 -2.23 12.68 -2.03
N ASN A 17 -2.09 13.65 -1.13
CA ASN A 17 -1.37 13.47 0.14
C ASN A 17 -2.09 12.49 1.06
N ASP A 18 -3.42 12.58 1.15
CA ASP A 18 -4.21 11.71 2.02
C ASP A 18 -4.15 10.27 1.51
N HIS A 19 -4.36 10.06 0.20
CA HIS A 19 -4.26 8.74 -0.41
C HIS A 19 -2.84 8.14 -0.30
N LEU A 20 -1.80 8.96 -0.42
CA LEU A 20 -0.43 8.52 -0.22
C LEU A 20 -0.21 8.09 1.24
N MET A 21 -0.67 8.88 2.20
CA MET A 21 -0.52 8.57 3.62
C MET A 21 -1.30 7.31 4.02
N GLU A 22 -2.54 7.14 3.56
CA GLU A 22 -3.33 5.92 3.75
C GLU A 22 -2.59 4.69 3.21
N MET A 23 -2.07 4.77 1.98
CA MET A 23 -1.32 3.67 1.37
C MET A 23 -0.07 3.32 2.20
N LEU A 24 0.67 4.32 2.67
CA LEU A 24 1.86 4.12 3.51
C LEU A 24 1.51 3.49 4.86
N ILE A 25 0.40 3.89 5.48
CA ILE A 25 -0.10 3.28 6.73
C ILE A 25 -0.48 1.82 6.50
N CYS A 26 -1.18 1.50 5.40
CA CYS A 26 -1.51 0.12 5.05
C CYS A 26 -0.24 -0.73 4.83
N ILE A 27 0.76 -0.20 4.14
CA ILE A 27 2.04 -0.89 3.92
C ILE A 27 2.76 -1.14 5.26
N ASP A 28 2.78 -0.15 6.18
CA ASP A 28 3.38 -0.33 7.51
C ASP A 28 2.68 -1.44 8.30
N ALA A 29 1.34 -1.46 8.30
CA ALA A 29 0.56 -2.50 8.95
C ALA A 29 0.85 -3.90 8.39
N LEU A 30 0.94 -4.03 7.05
CA LEU A 30 1.27 -5.30 6.38
C LEU A 30 2.70 -5.75 6.69
N LYS A 31 3.64 -4.82 6.77
CA LYS A 31 5.03 -5.10 7.15
C LYS A 31 5.11 -5.64 8.59
N ARG A 32 4.43 -4.99 9.54
CA ARG A 32 4.36 -5.45 10.94
C ARG A 32 3.66 -6.80 11.08
N ALA A 33 2.68 -7.07 10.23
CA ALA A 33 2.01 -8.37 10.14
C ALA A 33 2.85 -9.45 9.43
N SER A 34 4.13 -9.18 9.12
CA SER A 34 5.09 -10.13 8.55
C SER A 34 4.71 -10.64 7.15
N ALA A 35 4.15 -9.77 6.30
CA ALA A 35 3.99 -10.09 4.88
C ALA A 35 5.35 -10.42 4.24
N LYS A 36 5.39 -11.43 3.36
CA LYS A 36 6.62 -11.88 2.69
C LYS A 36 7.03 -10.89 1.59
N ARG A 37 6.05 -10.44 0.81
CA ARG A 37 6.21 -9.42 -0.23
C ARG A 37 5.00 -8.51 -0.23
N ILE A 38 5.23 -7.21 -0.41
CA ILE A 38 4.17 -6.21 -0.55
C ILE A 38 4.41 -5.51 -1.89
N THR A 39 3.45 -5.59 -2.80
CA THR A 39 3.47 -4.93 -4.11
C THR A 39 2.42 -3.83 -4.12
N ALA A 40 2.86 -2.56 -4.17
CA ALA A 40 1.96 -1.44 -4.41
C ALA A 40 1.65 -1.35 -5.90
N VAL A 41 0.37 -1.51 -6.25
CA VAL A 41 -0.15 -1.30 -7.60
C VAL A 41 -0.81 0.06 -7.59
N ILE A 42 -0.21 1.01 -8.30
CA ILE A 42 -0.68 2.40 -8.35
C ILE A 42 -1.17 2.68 -9.78
N PRO A 43 -2.48 2.56 -10.05
CA PRO A 43 -3.03 2.74 -11.41
C PRO A 43 -2.81 4.14 -11.97
N TYR A 44 -2.72 5.14 -11.08
CA TYR A 44 -2.44 6.53 -11.42
C TYR A 44 -1.55 7.14 -10.34
N PHE A 45 -0.40 7.64 -10.77
CA PHE A 45 0.62 8.26 -9.93
C PHE A 45 0.84 9.70 -10.41
N GLY A 46 0.08 10.65 -9.83
CA GLY A 46 0.07 12.07 -10.20
C GLY A 46 -0.75 12.96 -9.28
#